data_AF-A0A1W1VHQ3-F1
#
_entry.id   AF-A0A1W1VHQ3-F1
#
_cell.length_a   1.000
_cell.length_b   1.000
_cell.length_c   1.000
_cell.angle_alpha   90.00
_cell.angle_beta   90.00
_cell.angle_gamma   90.00
#
_symmetry.space_group_name_H-M   'P 1'
#
loop_
_entity.id
_entity.type
_entity.pdbx_description
1 polymer ?
#
loop_
_entity_poly.entity_id
_entity_poly.type
_entity_poly.pdbx_seq_one_letter_code
_entity_poly.pdbx_strand_id
1 'polypeptide(L)'
;MSYNHLTIEERSCIYQFLNLGMSIRKIAQALKRSPSTISREIKRNSSKIKVSRGSYTKYFPIKANDKYIDRRKDCHRKSKFSKDVIDYLTVKINEHWSPEQISNRNTNEIHELPSTSTIYRMIHAKKLPKTSMKNLRRKAKFKRPAEKRGKFNDKGRTIKKRPKEIYRRQELGHWEADTVESGRLDHKRKSRCCFVTLAERKSRYYIAILVENRKPESVTPA
;
A
#
# COMPACT_ATOMS: atom_id res chain seq x y z
N MET A 1 21.55 -11.79 7.82
CA MET A 1 22.07 -11.83 6.43
C MET A 1 20.92 -12.10 5.49
N SER A 2 20.66 -11.20 4.53
CA SER A 2 19.66 -11.42 3.49
C SER A 2 20.18 -12.45 2.48
N TYR A 3 19.39 -13.47 2.16
CA TYR A 3 19.75 -14.46 1.15
C TYR A 3 19.56 -13.88 -0.25
N ASN A 4 20.68 -13.57 -0.93
CA ASN A 4 20.65 -13.04 -2.30
C ASN A 4 20.80 -14.19 -3.30
N HIS A 5 19.83 -14.35 -4.20
CA HIS A 5 19.93 -15.30 -5.31
C HIS A 5 21.03 -14.89 -6.31
N LEU A 6 21.50 -15.84 -7.12
CA LEU A 6 22.41 -15.54 -8.22
C LEU A 6 21.67 -14.77 -9.33
N THR A 7 22.33 -13.76 -9.85
CA THR A 7 21.89 -12.94 -10.99
C THR A 7 22.28 -13.58 -12.33
N ILE A 8 21.78 -13.07 -13.46
CA ILE A 8 22.15 -13.61 -14.78
C ILE A 8 23.61 -13.30 -15.12
N GLU A 9 24.12 -12.17 -14.64
CA GLU A 9 25.50 -11.72 -14.78
C GLU A 9 26.44 -12.68 -14.05
N GLU A 10 26.14 -12.98 -12.77
CA GLU A 10 26.91 -13.95 -11.99
C GLU A 10 26.89 -15.34 -12.65
N ARG A 11 25.76 -15.78 -13.19
CA ARG A 11 25.67 -17.05 -13.94
C ARG A 11 26.52 -17.04 -15.21
N SER A 12 26.56 -15.91 -15.92
CA SER A 12 27.42 -15.73 -17.10
C SER A 12 28.90 -15.81 -16.74
N CYS A 13 29.31 -15.20 -15.62
CA CYS A 13 30.67 -15.32 -15.09
C CYS A 13 30.99 -16.78 -14.71
N ILE A 14 30.09 -17.50 -14.04
CA ILE A 14 30.28 -18.94 -13.72
C ILE A 14 30.56 -19.73 -14.99
N TYR A 15 29.81 -19.49 -16.07
CA TYR A 15 30.04 -20.17 -17.36
C TYR A 15 31.41 -19.87 -17.95
N GLN A 16 31.82 -18.61 -17.98
CA GLN A 16 33.13 -18.21 -18.50
C GLN A 16 34.26 -18.84 -17.68
N PHE A 17 34.19 -18.77 -16.35
CA PHE A 17 35.22 -19.33 -15.48
C PHE A 17 35.30 -20.87 -15.55
N LEU A 18 34.19 -21.56 -15.78
CA LEU A 18 34.19 -23.00 -16.04
C LEU A 18 34.89 -23.33 -17.37
N ASN A 19 34.65 -22.55 -18.43
CA ASN A 19 35.34 -22.74 -19.71
C ASN A 19 36.85 -22.45 -19.61
N LEU A 20 37.26 -21.56 -18.69
CA LEU A 20 38.65 -21.31 -18.35
C LEU A 20 39.26 -22.38 -17.41
N GLY A 21 38.51 -23.43 -17.06
CA GLY A 21 39.01 -24.52 -16.21
C GLY A 21 39.21 -24.15 -14.74
N MET A 22 38.60 -23.06 -14.26
CA MET A 22 38.73 -22.65 -12.86
C MET A 22 38.03 -23.61 -11.90
N SER A 23 38.63 -23.85 -10.73
CA SER A 23 38.00 -24.65 -9.67
C SER A 23 36.84 -23.91 -9.02
N ILE A 24 35.86 -24.66 -8.49
CA ILE A 24 34.67 -24.11 -7.81
C ILE A 24 35.06 -23.11 -6.70
N ARG A 25 36.15 -23.37 -5.97
CA ARG A 25 36.64 -22.48 -4.90
C ARG A 25 37.13 -21.13 -5.45
N LYS A 26 37.88 -21.14 -6.57
CA LYS A 26 38.33 -19.91 -7.24
C LYS A 26 37.15 -19.09 -7.77
N ILE A 27 36.18 -19.76 -8.41
CA ILE A 27 34.94 -19.12 -8.90
C ILE A 27 34.18 -18.46 -7.76
N ALA A 28 34.02 -19.17 -6.64
CA ALA A 28 33.33 -18.67 -5.46
C ALA A 28 34.03 -17.43 -4.86
N GLN A 29 35.36 -17.45 -4.78
CA GLN A 29 36.15 -16.30 -4.32
C GLN A 29 36.00 -15.09 -5.25
N ALA A 30 36.08 -15.29 -6.57
CA ALA A 30 35.92 -14.23 -7.56
C ALA A 30 34.54 -13.57 -7.49
N LEU A 31 33.47 -14.36 -7.30
CA LEU A 31 32.09 -13.87 -7.19
C LEU A 31 31.69 -13.46 -5.77
N LYS A 32 32.60 -13.57 -4.79
CA LYS A 32 32.33 -13.34 -3.35
C LYS A 32 31.10 -14.13 -2.86
N ARG A 33 30.96 -15.39 -3.31
CA ARG A 33 29.89 -16.32 -2.91
C ARG A 33 30.48 -17.53 -2.17
N SER A 34 29.63 -18.27 -1.46
CA SER A 34 30.08 -19.52 -0.86
C SER A 34 30.38 -20.57 -1.94
N PRO A 35 31.42 -21.42 -1.79
CA PRO A 35 31.69 -22.53 -2.70
C PRO A 35 30.50 -23.48 -2.84
N SER A 36 29.74 -23.66 -1.76
CA SER A 36 28.53 -24.48 -1.75
C SER A 36 27.43 -23.93 -2.67
N THR A 37 27.30 -22.60 -2.78
CA THR A 37 26.32 -21.95 -3.67
C THR A 37 26.65 -22.25 -5.12
N ILE A 38 27.92 -22.07 -5.51
CA ILE A 38 28.40 -22.33 -6.87
C ILE A 38 28.27 -23.81 -7.24
N SER A 39 28.69 -24.70 -6.33
CA SER A 39 28.56 -26.15 -6.54
C SER A 39 27.10 -26.57 -6.77
N ARG A 40 26.17 -26.12 -5.92
CA ARG A 40 24.73 -26.43 -6.06
C ARG A 40 24.14 -25.84 -7.34
N GLU A 41 24.53 -24.62 -7.72
CA GLU A 41 24.07 -23.97 -8.94
C GLU A 41 24.45 -24.79 -10.18
N ILE A 42 25.72 -25.17 -10.29
CA ILE A 42 26.23 -25.96 -11.42
C ILE A 42 25.55 -27.34 -11.44
N LYS A 43 25.52 -28.04 -10.29
CA LYS A 43 24.94 -29.39 -10.20
C LYS A 43 23.45 -29.41 -10.58
N ARG A 44 22.68 -28.40 -10.17
CA ARG A 44 21.23 -28.35 -10.42
C ARG A 44 20.87 -27.92 -11.84
N ASN A 45 21.68 -27.06 -12.46
CA ASN A 45 21.29 -26.40 -13.71
C ASN A 45 22.02 -26.88 -14.96
N SER A 46 23.11 -27.64 -14.82
CA SER A 46 23.79 -28.29 -15.96
C SER A 46 22.86 -29.24 -16.72
N SER A 47 23.03 -29.31 -18.03
CA SER A 47 22.25 -30.17 -18.92
C SER A 47 23.16 -31.17 -19.63
N LYS A 48 22.68 -32.41 -19.81
CA LYS A 48 23.35 -33.41 -20.65
C LYS A 48 23.15 -33.05 -22.13
N ILE A 49 24.25 -32.97 -22.86
CA ILE A 49 24.29 -32.80 -24.31
C ILE A 49 24.66 -34.15 -24.92
N LYS A 50 23.81 -34.66 -25.81
CA LYS A 50 24.12 -35.86 -26.61
C LYS A 50 24.97 -35.45 -27.81
N VAL A 51 25.96 -36.26 -28.13
CA VAL A 51 26.85 -36.13 -29.29
C VAL A 51 26.94 -37.49 -29.95
N SER A 52 27.35 -37.56 -31.22
CA SER A 52 27.44 -38.83 -31.99
C SER A 52 28.22 -39.94 -31.28
N ARG A 53 29.18 -39.59 -30.41
CA ARG A 53 30.04 -40.52 -29.65
C ARG A 53 29.81 -40.51 -28.14
N GLY A 54 28.65 -40.05 -27.66
CA GLY A 54 28.31 -40.14 -26.22
C GLY A 54 27.50 -38.97 -25.70
N SER A 55 27.66 -38.65 -24.41
CA SER A 55 27.04 -37.47 -23.81
C SER A 55 27.96 -36.79 -22.81
N TYR A 56 27.91 -35.47 -22.73
CA TYR A 56 28.64 -34.70 -21.73
C TYR A 56 27.72 -33.69 -21.05
N THR A 57 28.08 -33.22 -19.86
CA THR A 57 27.29 -32.20 -19.15
C THR A 57 27.87 -30.82 -19.38
N LYS A 58 27.00 -29.85 -19.70
CA LYS A 58 27.41 -28.45 -19.86
C LYS A 58 26.47 -27.52 -19.10
N TYR A 59 27.06 -26.54 -18.45
CA TYR A 59 26.35 -25.45 -17.79
C TYR A 59 26.03 -24.36 -18.82
N PHE A 60 24.82 -23.80 -18.80
CA PHE A 60 24.44 -22.67 -19.64
C PHE A 60 23.72 -21.60 -18.79
N PRO A 61 24.18 -20.34 -18.79
CA PRO A 61 23.61 -19.28 -17.95
C PRO A 61 22.12 -19.04 -18.20
N ILE A 62 21.73 -18.92 -19.46
CA ILE A 62 20.34 -18.61 -19.86
C ILE A 62 19.41 -19.74 -19.39
N LYS A 63 19.74 -20.99 -19.72
CA LYS A 63 18.96 -22.16 -19.27
C LYS A 63 18.89 -22.29 -17.75
N ALA A 64 19.98 -21.95 -17.04
CA ALA A 64 20.01 -21.95 -15.59
C ALA A 64 19.09 -20.87 -14.99
N ASN A 65 19.05 -19.70 -15.62
CA ASN A 65 18.16 -18.60 -15.25
C ASN A 65 16.70 -18.94 -15.51
N ASP A 66 16.37 -19.52 -16.67
CA ASP A 66 15.00 -19.96 -16.99
C ASP A 66 14.51 -21.00 -15.99
N LYS A 67 15.31 -22.04 -15.73
CA LYS A 67 15.05 -23.04 -14.67
C LYS A 67 14.86 -22.40 -13.30
N TYR A 68 15.56 -21.31 -13.00
CA TYR A 68 15.39 -20.57 -11.76
C TYR A 68 14.05 -19.82 -11.74
N ILE A 69 13.70 -19.11 -12.82
CA ILE A 69 12.43 -18.39 -12.97
C ILE A 69 11.25 -19.35 -12.85
N ASP A 70 11.30 -20.50 -13.51
CA ASP A 70 10.22 -21.48 -13.45
C ASP A 70 10.05 -22.06 -12.04
N ARG A 71 11.15 -22.45 -11.39
CA ARG A 71 11.09 -22.85 -9.98
C ARG A 71 10.53 -21.73 -9.10
N ARG A 72 10.87 -20.47 -9.37
CA ARG A 72 10.35 -19.32 -8.59
C ARG A 72 8.84 -19.15 -8.74
N LYS A 73 8.26 -19.48 -9.91
CA LYS A 73 6.80 -19.54 -10.08
C LYS A 73 6.19 -20.60 -9.17
N ASP A 74 6.82 -21.76 -9.01
CA ASP A 74 6.30 -22.83 -8.15
C ASP A 74 6.63 -22.68 -6.66
N CYS A 75 7.57 -21.80 -6.30
CA CYS A 75 7.98 -21.58 -4.91
C CYS A 75 6.90 -20.90 -4.04
N HIS A 76 5.82 -20.40 -4.63
CA HIS A 76 4.73 -19.79 -3.88
C HIS A 76 3.63 -20.81 -3.56
N ARG A 77 2.92 -20.58 -2.46
CA ARG A 77 1.74 -21.38 -2.11
C ARG A 77 0.72 -21.31 -3.27
N LYS A 78 0.41 -22.47 -3.88
CA LYS A 78 -0.64 -22.56 -4.90
C LYS A 78 -1.98 -22.15 -4.30
N SER A 79 -2.86 -21.59 -5.13
CA SER A 79 -4.22 -21.26 -4.69
C SER A 79 -4.91 -22.53 -4.23
N LYS A 80 -5.55 -22.49 -3.06
CA LYS A 80 -6.38 -23.61 -2.57
C LYS A 80 -7.76 -23.64 -3.25
N PHE A 81 -8.17 -22.54 -3.86
CA PHE A 81 -9.52 -22.39 -4.37
C PHE A 81 -9.63 -22.99 -5.76
N SER A 82 -10.64 -23.86 -5.94
CA SER A 82 -11.02 -24.41 -7.24
C SER A 82 -11.53 -23.31 -8.17
N LYS A 83 -11.61 -23.62 -9.45
CA LYS A 83 -12.18 -22.72 -10.45
C LYS A 83 -13.65 -22.40 -10.13
N ASP A 84 -14.40 -23.37 -9.63
CA ASP A 84 -15.81 -23.21 -9.27
C ASP A 84 -16.01 -22.17 -8.16
N VAL A 85 -15.13 -22.17 -7.15
CA VAL A 85 -15.12 -21.14 -6.10
C VAL A 85 -14.88 -19.75 -6.70
N ILE A 86 -13.91 -19.63 -7.60
CA ILE A 86 -13.58 -18.35 -8.25
C ILE A 86 -14.74 -17.84 -9.10
N ASP A 87 -15.38 -18.73 -9.86
CA ASP A 87 -16.50 -18.39 -10.74
C ASP A 87 -17.72 -17.97 -9.92
N TYR A 88 -18.05 -18.68 -8.85
CA TYR A 88 -19.13 -18.30 -7.94
C TYR A 88 -18.89 -16.96 -7.25
N LEU A 89 -17.69 -16.74 -6.71
CA LEU A 89 -17.33 -15.45 -6.12
C LEU A 89 -17.48 -14.32 -7.14
N THR A 90 -17.06 -14.56 -8.37
CA THR A 90 -17.17 -13.58 -9.46
C THR A 90 -18.61 -13.23 -9.77
N VAL A 91 -19.49 -14.23 -9.88
CA VAL A 91 -20.94 -14.02 -10.11
C VAL A 91 -21.55 -13.22 -8.95
N LYS A 92 -21.33 -13.63 -7.69
CA LYS A 92 -21.94 -12.98 -6.53
C LYS A 92 -21.45 -11.56 -6.29
N ILE A 93 -20.17 -11.29 -6.52
CA ILE A 93 -19.64 -9.92 -6.44
C ILE A 93 -20.26 -9.03 -7.52
N ASN A 94 -20.52 -9.56 -8.71
CA ASN A 94 -21.17 -8.80 -9.80
C ASN A 94 -22.66 -8.59 -9.56
N GLU A 95 -23.32 -9.47 -8.81
CA GLU A 95 -24.67 -9.27 -8.26
C GLU A 95 -24.71 -8.27 -7.08
N HIS A 96 -23.61 -7.58 -6.79
CA HIS A 96 -23.46 -6.64 -5.67
C HIS A 96 -23.58 -7.26 -4.26
N TRP A 97 -23.22 -8.52 -4.08
CA TRP A 97 -23.16 -9.11 -2.73
C TRP A 97 -21.94 -8.59 -1.97
N SER A 98 -22.07 -8.44 -0.64
CA SER A 98 -20.91 -8.16 0.21
C SER A 98 -20.06 -9.42 0.41
N PRO A 99 -18.73 -9.30 0.58
CA PRO A 99 -17.87 -10.45 0.89
C PRO A 99 -18.28 -11.19 2.17
N GLU A 100 -18.89 -10.48 3.12
CA GLU A 100 -19.44 -11.03 4.37
C GLU A 100 -20.71 -11.84 4.16
N GLN A 101 -21.60 -11.37 3.28
CA GLN A 101 -22.78 -12.15 2.89
C GLN A 101 -22.37 -13.44 2.16
N ILE A 102 -21.31 -13.37 1.35
CA ILE A 102 -20.82 -14.53 0.61
C ILE A 102 -20.17 -15.54 1.56
N SER A 103 -19.24 -15.12 2.44
CA SER A 103 -18.51 -16.05 3.31
C SER A 103 -19.39 -16.77 4.32
N ASN A 104 -20.46 -16.12 4.79
CA ASN A 104 -21.34 -16.65 5.84
C ASN A 104 -22.51 -17.44 5.28
N ARG A 105 -22.56 -17.65 3.96
CA ARG A 105 -23.64 -18.39 3.32
C ARG A 105 -23.29 -19.88 3.26
N ASN A 106 -24.16 -20.71 3.82
CA ASN A 106 -24.12 -22.15 3.55
C ASN A 106 -24.82 -22.43 2.21
N THR A 107 -24.09 -22.99 1.25
CA THR A 107 -24.61 -23.36 -0.07
C THR A 107 -24.26 -24.80 -0.39
N ASN A 108 -25.20 -25.56 -0.95
CA ASN A 108 -24.94 -26.93 -1.39
C ASN A 108 -24.03 -26.98 -2.63
N GLU A 109 -23.93 -25.87 -3.37
CA GLU A 109 -23.14 -25.76 -4.61
C GLU A 109 -21.62 -25.75 -4.37
N ILE A 110 -21.17 -25.20 -3.23
CA ILE A 110 -19.74 -25.02 -2.94
C ILE A 110 -19.46 -25.39 -1.48
N HIS A 111 -18.66 -26.43 -1.31
CA HIS A 111 -18.08 -26.78 -0.03
C HIS A 111 -16.79 -25.96 0.14
N GLU A 112 -16.70 -25.22 1.25
CA GLU A 112 -15.57 -24.35 1.63
C GLU A 112 -15.47 -22.99 0.91
N LEU A 113 -16.38 -22.08 1.25
CA LEU A 113 -16.23 -20.67 0.85
C LEU A 113 -15.08 -20.00 1.62
N PRO A 114 -14.34 -19.07 0.98
CA PRO A 114 -13.26 -18.37 1.65
C PRO A 114 -13.80 -17.37 2.69
N SER A 115 -12.99 -17.09 3.70
CA SER A 115 -13.29 -16.03 4.67
C SER A 115 -13.41 -14.65 4.00
N THR A 116 -14.14 -13.73 4.64
CA THR A 116 -14.31 -12.33 4.18
C THR A 116 -12.99 -11.67 3.79
N SER A 117 -11.99 -11.75 4.66
CA SER A 117 -10.66 -11.19 4.45
C SER A 117 -9.95 -11.80 3.24
N THR A 118 -10.21 -13.08 2.96
CA THR A 118 -9.67 -13.77 1.80
C THR A 118 -10.33 -13.31 0.52
N ILE A 119 -11.65 -13.14 0.50
CA ILE A 119 -12.39 -12.61 -0.64
C ILE A 119 -11.88 -11.19 -0.96
N TYR A 120 -11.73 -10.31 0.03
CA TYR A 120 -11.14 -8.98 -0.18
C TYR A 120 -9.72 -9.05 -0.77
N ARG A 121 -8.86 -9.91 -0.21
CA ARG A 121 -7.50 -10.10 -0.73
C ARG A 121 -7.51 -10.58 -2.18
N MET A 122 -8.45 -11.44 -2.57
CA MET A 122 -8.61 -11.92 -3.94
C MET A 122 -9.05 -10.80 -4.90
N ILE A 123 -9.98 -9.93 -4.47
CA ILE A 123 -10.39 -8.74 -5.24
C ILE A 123 -9.20 -7.80 -5.44
N HIS A 124 -8.47 -7.45 -4.37
CA HIS A 124 -7.32 -6.55 -4.45
C HIS A 124 -6.17 -7.11 -5.30
N ALA A 125 -5.91 -8.41 -5.22
CA ALA A 125 -4.91 -9.09 -6.03
C ALA A 125 -5.36 -9.36 -7.48
N LYS A 126 -6.57 -8.90 -7.89
CA LYS A 126 -7.16 -9.12 -9.22
C LYS A 126 -7.23 -10.61 -9.62
N LYS A 127 -7.43 -11.50 -8.63
CA LYS A 127 -7.57 -12.94 -8.86
C LYS A 127 -8.98 -13.35 -9.28
N LEU A 128 -9.94 -12.45 -9.13
CA LEU A 128 -11.33 -12.64 -9.54
C LEU A 128 -11.57 -11.86 -10.84
N PRO A 129 -11.83 -12.53 -11.97
CA PRO A 129 -11.96 -11.89 -13.27
C PRO A 129 -13.12 -10.89 -13.29
N LYS A 130 -12.94 -9.74 -13.94
CA LYS A 130 -13.98 -8.71 -14.15
C LYS A 130 -14.65 -8.17 -12.87
N THR A 131 -14.08 -8.41 -11.69
CA THR A 131 -14.59 -7.86 -10.43
C THR A 131 -13.78 -6.65 -9.96
N SER A 132 -14.44 -5.74 -9.26
CA SER A 132 -13.80 -4.57 -8.65
C SER A 132 -14.48 -4.23 -7.33
N MET A 133 -13.79 -3.49 -6.46
CA MET A 133 -14.38 -2.87 -5.27
C MET A 133 -15.61 -1.99 -5.58
N LYS A 134 -15.73 -1.52 -6.83
CA LYS A 134 -16.92 -0.78 -7.31
C LYS A 134 -18.18 -1.63 -7.35
N ASN A 135 -18.03 -2.94 -7.56
CA ASN A 135 -19.14 -3.89 -7.65
C ASN A 135 -19.64 -4.28 -6.26
N LEU A 136 -18.89 -4.02 -5.20
CA LEU A 136 -19.37 -4.30 -3.84
C LEU A 136 -20.49 -3.32 -3.45
N ARG A 137 -21.49 -3.83 -2.74
CA ARG A 137 -22.55 -3.01 -2.14
C ARG A 137 -21.93 -1.93 -1.27
N ARG A 138 -22.04 -0.69 -1.71
CA ARG A 138 -21.74 0.47 -0.86
C ARG A 138 -23.01 0.82 -0.11
N LYS A 139 -22.89 1.04 1.20
CA LYS A 139 -23.92 1.79 1.94
C LYS A 139 -24.13 3.09 1.14
N ALA A 140 -25.36 3.33 0.69
CA ALA A 140 -25.67 4.50 -0.13
C ALA A 140 -25.02 5.75 0.50
N LYS A 141 -24.59 6.72 -0.33
CA LYS A 141 -23.99 7.96 0.17
C LYS A 141 -24.89 8.53 1.26
N PHE A 142 -24.44 8.49 2.51
CA PHE A 142 -25.11 9.17 3.60
C PHE A 142 -25.19 10.64 3.22
N LYS A 143 -26.37 11.12 2.81
CA LYS A 143 -26.59 12.54 2.54
C LYS A 143 -26.54 13.22 3.90
N ARG A 144 -25.36 13.72 4.28
CA ARG A 144 -25.25 14.67 5.40
C ARG A 144 -26.25 15.81 5.12
N PRO A 145 -26.99 16.29 6.12
CA PRO A 145 -27.89 17.44 5.93
C PRO A 145 -27.14 18.57 5.21
N ALA A 146 -27.81 19.24 4.28
CA ALA A 146 -27.22 20.37 3.57
C ALA A 146 -26.69 21.39 4.59
N GLU A 147 -25.43 21.79 4.44
CA GLU A 147 -24.80 22.77 5.32
C GLU A 147 -25.48 24.14 5.13
N LYS A 148 -26.32 24.54 6.08
CA LYS A 148 -27.07 25.81 6.07
C LYS A 148 -26.26 27.01 6.58
N ARG A 149 -25.03 26.80 7.06
CA ARG A 149 -24.15 27.87 7.53
C ARG A 149 -23.62 28.65 6.33
N GLY A 150 -23.64 29.98 6.41
CA GLY A 150 -23.01 30.85 5.42
C GLY A 150 -21.56 30.43 5.20
N LYS A 151 -21.17 30.23 3.93
CA LYS A 151 -19.77 30.01 3.57
C LYS A 151 -19.12 31.38 3.39
N PHE A 152 -17.94 31.57 3.94
CA PHE A 152 -17.06 32.69 3.55
C PHE A 152 -16.82 32.55 2.03
N ASN A 153 -17.45 33.43 1.25
CA ASN A 153 -17.51 33.40 -0.22
C ASN A 153 -16.48 34.35 -0.86
N ASP A 154 -15.92 35.26 -0.07
CA ASP A 154 -14.68 35.91 -0.39
C ASP A 154 -13.62 34.83 -0.55
N LYS A 155 -12.97 34.80 -1.71
CA LYS A 155 -11.90 33.85 -2.06
C LYS A 155 -10.64 34.13 -1.22
N GLY A 156 -10.77 34.20 0.10
CA GLY A 156 -9.70 34.42 1.05
C GLY A 156 -8.56 33.44 0.79
N ARG A 157 -7.33 33.91 1.01
CA ARG A 157 -6.15 33.05 0.89
C ARG A 157 -6.23 32.02 2.01
N THR A 158 -6.29 30.73 1.64
CA THR A 158 -6.18 29.66 2.64
C THR A 158 -4.84 29.77 3.36
N ILE A 159 -4.74 29.24 4.59
CA ILE A 159 -3.48 29.24 5.37
C ILE A 159 -2.32 28.64 4.54
N LYS A 160 -2.62 27.67 3.66
CA LYS A 160 -1.63 27.06 2.74
C LYS A 160 -1.08 28.01 1.68
N LYS A 161 -1.79 29.08 1.35
CA LYS A 161 -1.41 30.11 0.36
C LYS A 161 -0.70 31.31 1.01
N ARG A 162 -0.32 31.22 2.28
CA ARG A 162 0.44 32.26 3.00
C ARG A 162 1.83 32.47 2.37
N PRO A 163 2.32 33.71 2.23
CA PRO A 163 3.70 33.99 1.82
C PRO A 163 4.72 33.27 2.72
N LYS A 164 5.79 32.75 2.11
CA LYS A 164 6.80 31.96 2.84
C LYS A 164 7.51 32.76 3.95
N GLU A 165 7.65 34.07 3.78
CA GLU A 165 8.29 34.98 4.73
C GLU A 165 7.61 34.96 6.11
N ILE A 166 6.28 34.85 6.17
CA ILE A 166 5.51 34.83 7.43
C ILE A 166 5.84 33.59 8.29
N TYR A 167 6.31 32.50 7.68
CA TYR A 167 6.76 31.32 8.43
C TYR A 167 8.08 31.55 9.16
N ARG A 168 8.91 32.50 8.70
CA ARG A 168 10.19 32.85 9.34
C ARG A 168 9.99 33.67 10.63
N ARG A 169 8.81 34.25 10.85
CA ARG A 169 8.45 35.06 12.04
C ARG A 169 9.43 36.22 12.31
N GLN A 170 9.88 36.88 11.25
CA GLN A 170 10.87 37.96 11.33
C GLN A 170 10.25 39.36 11.52
N GLU A 171 8.97 39.53 11.20
CA GLU A 171 8.23 40.80 11.30
C GLU A 171 7.11 40.73 12.34
N LEU A 172 6.80 41.88 12.95
CA LEU A 172 5.63 42.05 13.84
C LEU A 172 4.38 42.37 13.01
N GLY A 173 3.21 42.04 13.53
CA GLY A 173 1.92 42.41 12.92
C GLY A 173 1.20 41.26 12.21
N HIS A 174 1.72 40.04 12.34
CA HIS A 174 1.04 38.85 11.84
C HIS A 174 0.20 38.22 12.95
N TRP A 175 -1.07 38.62 13.00
CA TRP A 175 -2.04 38.13 13.97
C TRP A 175 -2.80 36.90 13.47
N GLU A 176 -2.99 35.93 14.35
CA GLU A 176 -3.85 34.77 14.12
C GLU A 176 -5.04 34.84 15.07
N ALA A 177 -6.24 34.91 14.49
CA ALA A 177 -7.49 34.92 15.22
C ALA A 177 -8.10 33.52 15.24
N ASP A 178 -8.45 33.02 16.42
CA ASP A 178 -9.20 31.77 16.58
C ASP A 178 -10.32 31.94 17.62
N THR A 179 -11.34 31.09 17.53
CA THR A 179 -12.46 31.08 18.47
C THR A 179 -12.49 29.77 19.26
N VAL A 180 -12.21 29.87 20.56
CA VAL A 180 -12.21 28.71 21.45
C VAL A 180 -13.61 28.50 22.02
N GLU A 181 -14.23 27.37 21.67
CA GLU A 181 -15.56 26.97 22.16
C GLU A 181 -15.45 26.05 23.39
N SER A 182 -16.47 26.07 24.24
CA SER A 182 -16.63 25.08 25.31
C SER A 182 -16.81 23.65 24.76
N GLY A 183 -16.45 22.65 25.58
CA GLY A 183 -16.59 21.23 25.25
C GLY A 183 -18.03 20.83 24.90
N ARG A 184 -18.18 19.70 24.20
CA ARG A 184 -19.48 19.17 23.77
C ARG A 184 -19.83 17.89 24.53
N LEU A 185 -21.12 17.72 24.85
CA LEU A 185 -21.72 16.50 25.38
C LEU A 185 -22.94 16.18 24.50
N ASP A 186 -23.04 14.97 23.96
CA ASP A 186 -24.10 14.54 23.04
C ASP A 186 -24.41 15.54 21.93
N HIS A 187 -23.35 15.99 21.25
CA HIS A 187 -23.41 17.00 20.19
C HIS A 187 -23.97 18.39 20.60
N LYS A 188 -24.24 18.62 21.89
CA LYS A 188 -24.62 19.91 22.48
C LYS A 188 -23.43 20.55 23.18
N ARG A 189 -23.32 21.87 23.11
CA ARG A 189 -22.25 22.63 23.79
C ARG A 189 -22.58 22.79 25.27
N LYS A 190 -21.56 22.71 26.13
CA LYS A 190 -21.71 22.93 27.58
C LYS A 190 -22.04 24.39 27.93
N SER A 191 -21.51 25.34 27.16
CA SER A 191 -21.80 26.78 27.31
C SER A 191 -21.94 27.46 25.95
N ARG A 192 -22.65 28.59 25.95
CA ARG A 192 -22.82 29.47 24.78
C ARG A 192 -21.64 30.42 24.60
N CYS A 193 -20.90 30.72 25.67
CA CYS A 193 -19.76 31.61 25.64
C CYS A 193 -18.58 31.00 24.87
N CYS A 194 -17.76 31.87 24.29
CA CYS A 194 -16.52 31.51 23.60
C CYS A 194 -15.45 32.56 23.86
N PHE A 195 -14.18 32.17 23.73
CA PHE A 195 -13.08 33.13 23.71
C PHE A 195 -12.70 33.45 22.27
N VAL A 196 -12.61 34.73 21.94
CA VAL A 196 -11.90 35.20 20.75
C VAL A 196 -10.46 35.39 21.15
N THR A 197 -9.56 34.77 20.40
CA THR A 197 -8.15 34.72 20.73
C THR A 197 -7.34 35.30 19.59
N LEU A 198 -6.41 36.20 19.91
CA LEU A 198 -5.54 36.87 18.96
C LEU A 198 -4.09 36.58 19.37
N ALA A 199 -3.38 35.84 18.53
CA ALA A 199 -2.00 35.48 18.76
C ALA A 199 -1.08 36.16 17.74
N GLU A 200 -0.15 37.00 18.21
CA GLU A 200 0.87 37.59 17.35
C GLU A 200 2.02 36.59 17.14
N ARG A 201 2.38 36.31 15.89
CA ARG A 201 3.25 35.16 15.56
C ARG A 201 4.72 35.33 15.94
N LYS A 202 5.27 36.54 16.03
CA LYS A 202 6.69 36.81 16.33
C LYS A 202 6.92 36.98 17.83
N SER A 203 6.26 37.97 18.43
CA SER A 203 6.30 38.31 19.86
C SER A 203 5.62 37.26 20.75
N ARG A 204 4.72 36.44 20.20
CA ARG A 204 3.86 35.51 20.96
C ARG A 204 2.93 36.20 21.95
N TYR A 205 2.74 37.50 21.81
CA TYR A 205 1.73 38.22 22.59
C TYR A 205 0.34 37.67 22.26
N TYR A 206 -0.44 37.43 23.32
CA TYR A 206 -1.71 36.72 23.24
C TYR A 206 -2.80 37.47 23.97
N ILE A 207 -3.89 37.75 23.25
CA ILE A 207 -5.09 38.40 23.79
C ILE A 207 -6.21 37.36 23.74
N ALA A 208 -6.93 37.20 24.84
CA ALA A 208 -8.14 36.38 24.92
C ALA A 208 -9.29 37.20 25.48
N ILE A 209 -10.35 37.34 24.69
CA ILE A 209 -11.54 38.13 25.03
C ILE A 209 -12.71 37.17 25.19
N LEU A 210 -13.36 37.21 26.35
CA LEU A 210 -14.57 36.42 26.59
C LEU A 210 -15.74 37.08 25.87
N VAL A 211 -16.45 36.30 25.05
CA VAL A 211 -17.64 36.72 24.32
C VAL A 211 -18.81 35.83 24.71
N GLU A 212 -19.99 36.42 24.88
CA GLU A 212 -21.20 35.72 25.35
C GLU A 212 -21.68 34.64 24.37
N ASN A 213 -21.49 34.84 23.06
CA ASN A 213 -21.92 33.92 22.03
C ASN A 213 -21.16 34.09 20.69
N ARG A 214 -21.27 33.09 19.80
CA ARG A 214 -20.59 33.08 18.49
C ARG A 214 -21.35 33.81 17.37
N LYS A 215 -22.26 34.73 17.70
CA LYS A 215 -22.94 35.53 16.66
C LYS A 215 -21.98 36.60 16.15
N PRO A 216 -22.06 36.97 14.86
CA PRO A 216 -21.24 38.04 14.29
C PRO A 216 -21.32 39.34 15.11
N GLU A 217 -22.52 39.68 15.59
CA GLU A 217 -22.78 40.87 16.44
C GLU A 217 -21.93 40.91 17.71
N SER A 218 -21.64 39.75 18.31
CA SER A 218 -20.88 39.65 19.55
C SER A 218 -19.38 39.46 19.30
N VAL A 219 -19.00 38.84 18.17
CA VAL A 219 -17.59 38.54 17.84
C VAL A 219 -16.89 39.70 17.13
N THR A 220 -17.58 40.44 16.27
CA THR A 220 -16.98 41.54 15.48
C THR A 220 -16.48 42.72 16.34
N PRO A 221 -17.14 43.09 17.47
CA PRO A 221 -16.67 44.17 18.33
C PRO A 221 -15.52 43.80 19.28
N ALA A 222 -15.17 42.52 19.41
CA ALA A 222 -14.13 42.01 20.29
C ALA A 222 -12.75 42.07 19.60
#